data_AF-A0A924NG19-F1
#
_entry.id   AF-A0A924NG19-F1
#
_cell.length_a   1.000
_cell.length_b   1.000
_cell.length_c   1.000
_cell.angle_alpha   90.00
_cell.angle_beta   90.00
_cell.angle_gamma   90.00
#
_symmetry.space_group_name_H-M   'P 1'
#
loop_
_entity.id
_entity.type
_entity.pdbx_description
1 polymer ?
#
loop_
_entity_poly.entity_id
_entity_poly.type
_entity_poly.pdbx_seq_one_letter_code
_entity_poly.pdbx_strand_id
1 'polypeptide(L)' 'MSDQERMIALEREVIDTRNASVELIVGWLVHNQATPAARRVAAEWFEGAAVGAEIATARLARLVGAALRAA' A
#
# COMPACT_ATOMS: atom_id res chain seq x y z
N MET A 1 29.96 9.86 0.54
CA MET A 1 28.70 9.75 -0.20
C MET A 1 28.37 11.12 -0.76
N SER A 2 28.19 11.24 -2.06
CA SER A 2 27.79 12.49 -2.72
C SER A 2 26.32 12.82 -2.43
N ASP A 3 25.92 14.07 -2.67
CA ASP A 3 24.52 14.49 -2.53
C ASP A 3 23.60 13.69 -3.47
N GLN A 4 24.08 13.35 -4.66
CA GLN A 4 23.35 12.51 -5.61
C GLN A 4 23.17 11.08 -5.08
N GLU A 5 24.22 10.47 -4.51
CA GLU A 5 24.13 9.14 -3.90
C GLU A 5 23.17 9.14 -2.70
N ARG A 6 23.18 10.21 -1.90
CA ARG A 6 22.25 10.39 -0.78
C ARG A 6 20.80 10.51 -1.24
N MET A 7 20.54 11.28 -2.30
CA MET A 7 19.20 11.44 -2.86
C MET A 7 18.65 10.11 -3.38
N ILE A 8 19.48 9.35 -4.12
CA ILE A 8 19.10 8.01 -4.61
C ILE A 8 18.80 7.05 -3.44
N ALA A 9 19.60 7.10 -2.37
CA ALA A 9 19.37 6.27 -1.19
C ALA A 9 18.01 6.59 -0.52
N LEU A 10 17.68 7.87 -0.38
CA LEU A 10 16.40 8.32 0.18
C LEU A 10 15.21 7.91 -0.70
N GLU A 11 15.33 8.02 -2.03
CA GLU A 11 14.28 7.58 -2.94
C GLU A 11 14.01 6.07 -2.82
N ARG A 12 15.08 5.26 -2.71
CA ARG A 12 14.97 3.82 -2.48
C ARG A 12 14.31 3.51 -1.14
N GLU A 13 14.72 4.18 -0.07
CA GLU A 13 14.14 4.00 1.26
C GLU A 13 12.62 4.30 1.27
N VAL A 14 12.19 5.34 0.56
CA VAL A 14 10.76 5.67 0.41
C VAL A 14 10.00 4.59 -0.36
N ILE A 15 10.60 3.99 -1.38
CA ILE A 15 10.00 2.88 -2.13
C ILE A 15 9.91 1.63 -1.25
N ASP A 16 11.00 1.28 -0.57
CA ASP A 16 11.07 0.10 0.29
C ASP A 16 10.08 0.20 1.46
N THR A 17 10.01 1.37 2.11
CA THR A 17 9.04 1.65 3.18
C THR A 17 7.61 1.49 2.69
N ARG A 18 7.30 1.96 1.47
CA ARG A 18 5.97 1.82 0.87
C ARG A 18 5.63 0.36 0.60
N ASN A 19 6.57 -0.41 0.05
CA ASN A 19 6.38 -1.83 -0.22
C ASN A 19 6.14 -2.60 1.08
N ALA A 20 6.99 -2.38 2.10
CA ALA A 20 6.84 -2.99 3.42
C ALA A 20 5.50 -2.62 4.07
N SER A 21 5.05 -1.38 3.93
CA SER A 21 3.75 -0.94 4.45
C SER A 21 2.59 -1.70 3.79
N VAL A 22 2.62 -1.86 2.46
CA VAL A 22 1.59 -2.61 1.73
C VAL A 22 1.62 -4.08 2.17
N GLU A 23 2.78 -4.69 2.25
CA GLU A 23 2.94 -6.09 2.68
C GLU A 23 2.37 -6.32 4.09
N LEU A 24 2.71 -5.46 5.06
CA LEU A 24 2.19 -5.54 6.42
C LEU A 24 0.67 -5.39 6.49
N ILE A 25 0.12 -4.39 5.80
CA ILE A 25 -1.32 -4.14 5.79
C ILE A 25 -2.07 -5.31 5.13
N VAL A 26 -1.58 -5.79 3.99
CA VAL A 26 -2.19 -6.92 3.27
C VAL A 26 -2.07 -8.20 4.07
N GLY A 27 -0.90 -8.49 4.67
CA GLY A 27 -0.71 -9.67 5.51
C GLY A 27 -1.67 -9.68 6.70
N TRP A 28 -1.82 -8.54 7.38
CA TRP A 28 -2.77 -8.40 8.48
C TRP A 28 -4.22 -8.58 8.00
N LEU A 29 -4.61 -7.97 6.87
CA LEU A 29 -5.96 -8.10 6.33
C LEU A 29 -6.26 -9.51 5.83
N VAL A 30 -5.33 -10.17 5.15
CA VAL A 30 -5.49 -11.56 4.68
C VAL A 30 -5.67 -12.51 5.85
N HIS A 31 -4.94 -12.28 6.95
CA HIS A 31 -5.09 -13.05 8.19
C HIS A 31 -6.48 -12.87 8.83
N ASN A 32 -6.98 -11.64 8.90
CA ASN A 32 -8.28 -11.33 9.53
C ASN A 32 -9.50 -11.54 8.60
N GLN A 33 -9.30 -11.41 7.29
CA GLN A 33 -10.30 -11.55 6.25
C GLN A 33 -9.95 -12.75 5.37
N ALA A 34 -10.17 -13.94 5.92
CA ALA A 34 -9.77 -15.20 5.32
C ALA A 34 -10.48 -15.52 3.99
N THR A 35 -11.62 -14.88 3.69
CA THR A 35 -12.39 -15.19 2.48
C THR A 35 -12.08 -14.22 1.33
N PRO A 36 -12.05 -14.70 0.07
CA PRO A 36 -11.91 -13.84 -1.11
C PRO A 36 -13.02 -12.78 -1.24
N ALA A 37 -14.21 -13.05 -0.72
CA ALA A 37 -15.30 -12.08 -0.71
C ALA A 37 -15.00 -10.89 0.23
N ALA A 38 -14.53 -11.17 1.45
CA ALA A 38 -14.16 -10.13 2.40
C ALA A 38 -13.01 -9.27 1.86
N ARG A 39 -11.97 -9.89 1.29
CA ARG A 39 -10.83 -9.17 0.68
C ARG A 39 -11.24 -8.24 -0.45
N ARG A 40 -12.22 -8.63 -1.27
CA ARG A 40 -12.79 -7.75 -2.31
C ARG A 40 -13.50 -6.53 -1.71
N VAL A 41 -14.29 -6.72 -0.66
CA VAL A 41 -14.93 -5.60 0.06
C VAL A 41 -13.88 -4.67 0.66
N ALA A 42 -12.83 -5.21 1.29
CA ALA A 42 -11.73 -4.41 1.81
C ALA A 42 -11.01 -3.63 0.69
N ALA A 43 -10.79 -4.25 -0.48
CA ALA A 43 -10.21 -3.57 -1.62
C ALA A 43 -11.06 -2.38 -2.11
N GLU A 44 -12.38 -2.55 -2.20
CA GLU A 44 -13.31 -1.48 -2.55
C GLU A 44 -13.31 -0.35 -1.52
N TRP A 45 -13.21 -0.68 -0.22
CA TRP A 45 -13.05 0.31 0.85
C TRP A 45 -11.78 1.15 0.67
N PHE A 46 -10.66 0.54 0.31
CA PHE A 46 -9.42 1.28 0.04
C PHE A 46 -9.51 2.17 -1.19
N GLU A 47 -10.20 1.75 -2.25
CA GLU A 47 -10.47 2.62 -3.40
C GLU A 47 -11.33 3.83 -3.00
N GLY A 48 -12.36 3.62 -2.18
CA GLY A 48 -13.18 4.69 -1.62
C GLY A 48 -12.36 5.65 -0.74
N ALA A 49 -11.49 5.12 0.12
CA ALA A 49 -10.60 5.92 0.97
C ALA A 49 -9.57 6.75 0.18
N ALA A 50 -9.27 6.37 -1.06
CA ALA A 50 -8.41 7.17 -1.93
C ALA A 50 -9.11 8.41 -2.51
N VAL A 51 -10.45 8.45 -2.49
CA VAL A 51 -11.23 9.59 -3.01
C VAL A 51 -11.16 10.75 -2.01
N GLY A 52 -10.67 11.90 -2.46
CA GLY A 52 -10.55 13.10 -1.62
C GLY A 52 -9.40 13.08 -0.62
N ALA A 53 -8.60 12.00 -0.58
CA ALA A 53 -7.41 11.92 0.24
C ALA A 53 -6.21 12.63 -0.40
N GLU A 54 -5.27 13.06 0.44
CA GLU A 54 -3.96 13.57 0.02
C GLU A 54 -3.22 12.57 -0.87
N ILE A 55 -2.37 13.06 -1.78
CA ILE A 55 -1.75 12.26 -2.86
C ILE A 55 -1.04 11.01 -2.33
N ALA A 56 -0.28 11.14 -1.24
CA ALA A 56 0.43 10.01 -0.64
C ALA A 56 -0.53 8.94 -0.10
N THR A 57 -1.56 9.36 0.63
CA THR A 57 -2.61 8.49 1.17
C THR A 57 -3.39 7.81 0.05
N ALA A 58 -3.81 8.55 -0.97
CA ALA A 58 -4.54 8.02 -2.11
C ALA A 58 -3.72 6.98 -2.89
N ARG A 59 -2.40 7.20 -3.04
CA ARG A 59 -1.50 6.23 -3.68
C ARG A 59 -1.35 4.96 -2.85
N LEU A 60 -1.11 5.09 -1.54
CA LEU A 60 -0.97 3.93 -0.66
C LEU A 60 -2.27 3.12 -0.59
N ALA A 61 -3.42 3.79 -0.45
CA ALA A 61 -4.72 3.14 -0.42
C ALA A 61 -4.98 2.33 -1.70
N ARG A 62 -4.72 2.91 -2.88
CA ARG A 62 -4.83 2.18 -4.16
C ARG A 62 -3.89 0.98 -4.26
N LEU A 63 -2.66 1.11 -3.77
CA LEU A 63 -1.71 -0.01 -3.75
C LEU A 63 -2.20 -1.16 -2.86
N VAL A 64 -2.71 -0.85 -1.67
CA VAL A 64 -3.29 -1.87 -0.78
C VAL A 64 -4.53 -2.52 -1.44
N GLY A 65 -5.44 -1.73 -2.00
CA GLY A 65 -6.63 -2.26 -2.68
C GLY A 65 -6.29 -3.10 -3.91
N ALA A 66 -5.24 -2.76 -4.65
CA ALA A 66 -4.71 -3.58 -5.73
C ALA A 66 -4.12 -4.89 -5.21
N ALA A 67 -3.29 -4.85 -4.17
CA ALA A 67 -2.66 -6.02 -3.59
C ALA A 67 -3.68 -7.01 -2.98
N LEU A 68 -4.73 -6.51 -2.31
CA LEU A 68 -5.82 -7.34 -1.79
C LEU A 68 -6.62 -8.06 -2.88
N ARG A 69 -6.72 -7.48 -4.08
CA ARG A 69 -7.37 -8.15 -5.23
C ARG A 69 -6.53 -9.28 -5.82
N ALA A 70 -5.21 -9.23 -5.60
CA ALA A 70 -4.27 -10.23 -6.09
C ALA A 70 -4.00 -11.37 -5.10
N ALA A 71 -4.39 -11.22 -3.83
CA ALA A 71 -4.10 -12.15 -2.72
C ALA A 71 -5.26 -13.09 -2.39
#